data_AF-A0A0R3RWQ7-F1
#
_entry.id   AF-A0A0R3RWQ7-F1
#
_cell.length_a   1.000
_cell.length_b   1.000
_cell.length_c   1.000
_cell.angle_alpha   90.00
_cell.angle_beta   90.00
_cell.angle_gamma   90.00
#
_symmetry.space_group_name_H-M   'P 1'
#
loop_
_entity.id
_entity.type
_entity.pdbx_description
1 polymer ?
#
loop_
_entity_poly.entity_id
_entity_poly.type
_entity_poly.pdbx_seq_one_letter_code
_entity_poly.pdbx_strand_id
1 'polypeptide(L)'
;MLQRYITNTAIELRAFKEVASVNVKVFPCREATTSSEPKDVNRPSLEALGYHFDDHGVMRDKNEKRYEFIDQKSYEKIGSAVTEEIYRIMENPPYNMERQYLDDTDKKRSAFIFLSKDWYRKENLVVLIHGSGAVRAGQLIMNEGLNMGSQLPYLRICRSRDWGVVVMNTNMNVTDSDPFEALPGSSTPIEHGITVWKTYISKSKASSIAVVAHSAGGTVVASIIENYWSKEWIKKLKCICLTDAVFTLPSITTMNWIPAIQDWRATSHTEVGLRIDNSTIHEKYPYVTYVSAGTNQHEETSAVAIEDIFRMLRPGEFVTDWMQAGRLRPHLEIGDLIEFQRVVGGTKRRIYTHWGVFIGVHDEKAYVAHTGTDFGDFGSNFTSGSVESFATIGKKVIFRNQIQIRRDELLDVANGDSCRINNSLDKEKRPFPPVVVVDRALLMLGKIKYNLLLNNCEHFAKYCRYGLKESNQATVAKIILAASAAYCITSSFAISAVAGTLTYTLSRLGRDVEHTVSDVL
;
A
#
# COMPACT_ATOMS: atom_id res chain seq x y z
N MET A 1 13.22 29.52 21.29
CA MET A 1 12.18 28.77 20.54
C MET A 1 12.74 28.14 19.26
N LEU A 2 13.47 28.89 18.43
CA LEU A 2 14.18 28.37 17.23
C LEU A 2 15.23 27.27 17.55
N GLN A 3 15.95 27.40 18.66
CA GLN A 3 17.01 26.45 19.03
C GLN A 3 16.48 25.08 19.49
N ARG A 4 15.28 25.05 20.11
CA ARG A 4 14.52 23.82 20.43
C ARG A 4 13.94 23.16 19.17
N TYR A 5 13.58 23.95 18.16
CA TYR A 5 13.11 23.46 16.87
C TYR A 5 14.25 22.72 16.13
N ILE A 6 15.45 23.30 16.10
CA ILE A 6 16.63 22.67 15.45
C ILE A 6 17.09 21.40 16.20
N THR A 7 16.98 21.36 17.54
CA THR A 7 17.32 20.13 18.30
C THR A 7 16.29 19.03 18.08
N ASN A 8 15.01 19.35 18.01
CA ASN A 8 13.96 18.35 17.74
C ASN A 8 14.03 17.82 16.31
N THR A 9 14.29 18.66 15.30
CA THR A 9 14.48 18.21 13.91
C THR A 9 15.74 17.35 13.76
N ALA A 10 16.81 17.61 14.53
CA ALA A 10 18.03 16.80 14.52
C ALA A 10 17.87 15.46 15.26
N ILE A 11 17.03 15.41 16.31
CA ILE A 11 16.65 14.18 17.02
C ILE A 11 15.70 13.34 16.13
N GLU A 12 14.77 13.98 15.42
CA GLU A 12 13.89 13.33 14.45
C GLU A 12 14.65 12.81 13.22
N LEU A 13 15.66 13.51 12.70
CA LEU A 13 16.56 12.99 11.66
C LEU A 13 17.40 11.80 12.13
N ARG A 14 17.70 11.71 13.43
CA ARG A 14 18.34 10.52 14.05
C ARG A 14 17.36 9.35 14.18
N ALA A 15 16.13 9.61 14.61
CA ALA A 15 15.07 8.61 14.68
C ALA A 15 14.63 8.11 13.28
N PHE A 16 14.67 8.97 12.26
CA PHE A 16 14.43 8.61 10.86
C PHE A 16 15.52 7.71 10.28
N LYS A 17 16.78 7.89 10.71
CA LYS A 17 17.86 6.93 10.41
C LYS A 17 17.67 5.61 11.17
N GLU A 18 17.09 5.63 12.37
CA GLU A 18 16.81 4.41 13.16
C GLU A 18 15.62 3.59 12.63
N VAL A 19 14.56 4.22 12.11
CA VAL A 19 13.40 3.51 11.52
C VAL A 19 13.70 3.02 10.09
N ALA A 20 14.53 3.74 9.33
CA ALA A 20 15.11 3.25 8.08
C ALA A 20 16.22 2.19 8.28
N SER A 21 16.67 1.99 9.54
CA SER A 21 17.63 0.95 9.92
C SER A 21 16.99 -0.14 10.77
N VAL A 22 15.80 -0.62 10.35
CA VAL A 22 15.46 -2.03 10.61
C VAL A 22 16.51 -2.87 9.88
N ASN A 23 17.63 -3.05 10.58
CA ASN A 23 18.83 -3.70 10.12
C ASN A 23 18.49 -5.13 9.71
N VAL A 24 19.12 -5.58 8.64
CA VAL A 24 19.17 -6.99 8.31
C VAL A 24 19.98 -7.64 9.44
N LYS A 25 19.34 -8.11 10.51
CA LYS A 25 20.04 -9.15 11.29
C LYS A 25 20.20 -10.34 10.35
N VAL A 26 21.35 -10.44 9.70
CA VAL A 26 21.83 -11.69 9.16
C VAL A 26 22.07 -12.52 10.41
N PHE A 27 21.12 -13.41 10.71
CA PHE A 27 21.28 -14.27 11.87
C PHE A 27 22.53 -15.12 11.65
N PRO A 28 23.48 -15.17 12.61
CA PRO A 28 24.64 -16.04 12.47
C PRO A 28 24.14 -17.48 12.28
N CYS A 29 24.62 -18.09 11.20
CA CYS A 29 24.32 -19.46 10.82
C CYS A 29 24.68 -20.40 11.98
N ARG A 30 23.67 -20.96 12.65
CA ARG A 30 23.87 -22.20 13.43
C ARG A 30 23.87 -23.34 12.42
N GLU A 31 24.89 -24.18 12.51
CA GLU A 31 25.21 -25.31 11.63
C GLU A 31 24.00 -25.83 10.85
N ALA A 32 24.05 -25.60 9.54
CA ALA A 32 23.04 -26.05 8.60
C ALA A 32 22.90 -27.58 8.68
N THR A 33 21.67 -28.05 8.95
CA THR A 33 21.28 -29.38 8.51
C THR A 33 21.37 -29.40 6.99
N THR A 34 22.29 -30.21 6.50
CA THR A 34 22.67 -30.39 5.09
C THR A 34 21.45 -30.54 4.18
N SER A 35 21.25 -29.58 3.27
CA SER A 35 20.42 -29.81 2.08
C SER A 35 21.16 -30.76 1.14
N SER A 36 20.41 -31.72 0.59
CA SER A 36 20.94 -32.91 -0.08
C SER A 36 20.81 -32.84 -1.60
N GLU A 37 21.33 -31.80 -2.25
CA GLU A 37 21.49 -31.77 -3.72
C GLU A 37 22.84 -31.13 -4.12
N PRO A 38 23.43 -31.54 -5.25
CA PRO A 38 24.85 -31.36 -5.52
C PRO A 38 25.16 -29.91 -5.89
N LYS A 39 26.17 -29.33 -5.21
CA LYS A 39 26.79 -28.06 -5.60
C LYS A 39 27.17 -28.14 -7.07
N ASP A 40 26.74 -27.18 -7.89
CA ASP A 40 27.27 -27.02 -9.24
C ASP A 40 28.77 -26.72 -9.13
N VAL A 41 29.60 -27.74 -9.41
CA VAL A 41 31.02 -27.80 -9.00
C VAL A 41 31.88 -26.73 -9.68
N ASN A 42 31.35 -26.00 -10.67
CA ASN A 42 32.12 -25.06 -11.49
C ASN A 42 31.84 -23.57 -11.23
N ARG A 43 30.87 -23.17 -10.40
CA ARG A 43 30.59 -21.75 -10.14
C ARG A 43 31.04 -21.37 -8.72
N PRO A 44 32.01 -20.44 -8.58
CA PRO A 44 32.49 -20.04 -7.25
C PRO A 44 31.38 -19.28 -6.50
N SER A 45 31.16 -19.65 -5.23
CA SER A 45 30.28 -18.91 -4.32
C SER A 45 30.73 -17.46 -4.14
N LEU A 46 29.83 -16.58 -3.69
CA LEU A 46 30.14 -15.17 -3.41
C LEU A 46 31.32 -15.03 -2.43
N GLU A 47 31.34 -15.86 -1.38
CA GLU A 47 32.44 -15.93 -0.40
C GLU A 47 33.77 -16.34 -1.04
N ALA A 48 33.75 -17.35 -1.92
CA ALA A 48 34.93 -17.78 -2.68
C ALA A 48 35.47 -16.72 -3.65
N LEU A 49 34.62 -15.77 -4.06
CA LEU A 49 35.02 -14.58 -4.82
C LEU A 49 35.53 -13.43 -3.92
N GLY A 50 35.53 -13.62 -2.60
CA GLY A 50 36.00 -12.64 -1.62
C GLY A 50 34.97 -11.59 -1.23
N TYR A 51 33.68 -11.87 -1.47
CA TYR A 51 32.57 -10.96 -1.16
C TYR A 51 31.55 -11.61 -0.23
N HIS A 52 30.84 -10.77 0.54
CA HIS A 52 29.71 -11.18 1.37
C HIS A 52 28.72 -10.03 1.52
N PHE A 53 27.51 -10.30 2.03
CA PHE A 53 26.57 -9.27 2.44
C PHE A 53 26.68 -9.00 3.93
N ASP A 54 26.78 -7.73 4.32
CA ASP A 54 26.79 -7.33 5.73
C ASP A 54 25.38 -7.37 6.37
N ASP A 55 25.29 -7.01 7.66
CA ASP A 55 24.05 -6.89 8.44
C ASP A 55 23.11 -5.75 7.95
N HIS A 56 23.46 -5.06 6.88
CA HIS A 56 22.57 -4.11 6.22
C HIS A 56 22.21 -4.59 4.80
N GLY A 57 22.69 -5.77 4.41
CA GLY A 57 22.53 -6.35 3.09
C GLY A 57 23.41 -5.67 2.03
N VAL A 58 24.42 -4.89 2.41
CA VAL A 58 25.35 -4.24 1.47
C VAL A 58 26.48 -5.21 1.13
N MET A 59 26.82 -5.34 -0.16
CA MET A 59 27.90 -6.22 -0.58
C MET A 59 29.27 -5.62 -0.23
N ARG A 60 30.05 -6.37 0.55
CA ARG A 60 31.37 -6.01 1.06
C ARG A 60 32.43 -6.98 0.57
N ASP A 61 33.63 -6.47 0.31
CA ASP A 61 34.82 -7.30 0.15
C ASP A 61 35.34 -7.80 1.50
N LYS A 62 36.40 -8.62 1.48
CA LYS A 62 37.10 -9.13 2.68
C LYS A 62 37.67 -8.05 3.63
N ASN A 63 37.72 -6.79 3.20
CA ASN A 63 38.22 -5.65 3.99
C ASN A 63 37.08 -4.71 4.40
N GLU A 64 35.81 -5.14 4.32
CA GLU A 64 34.61 -4.35 4.61
C GLU A 64 34.39 -3.15 3.66
N LYS A 65 35.08 -3.11 2.52
CA LYS A 65 34.87 -2.07 1.50
C LYS A 65 33.62 -2.42 0.68
N ARG A 66 32.77 -1.42 0.42
CA ARG A 66 31.62 -1.57 -0.48
C ARG A 66 32.10 -2.01 -1.86
N TYR A 67 31.39 -2.96 -2.48
CA TYR A 67 31.65 -3.35 -3.85
C TYR A 67 31.55 -2.14 -4.79
N GLU A 68 32.54 -2.01 -5.67
CA GLU A 68 32.59 -1.03 -6.74
C GLU A 68 32.73 -1.78 -8.06
N PHE A 69 32.03 -1.30 -9.09
CA PHE A 69 32.18 -1.85 -10.43
C PHE A 69 33.64 -1.71 -10.90
N ILE A 70 34.25 -2.83 -11.30
CA ILE A 70 35.62 -2.86 -11.82
C ILE A 70 35.59 -2.99 -13.35
N ASP A 71 35.05 -4.10 -13.85
CA ASP A 71 34.95 -4.42 -15.27
C ASP A 71 33.79 -5.39 -15.56
N GLN A 72 33.39 -5.48 -16.83
CA GLN A 72 32.24 -6.26 -17.26
C GLN A 72 32.38 -7.78 -17.00
N LYS A 73 33.57 -8.34 -17.20
CA LYS A 73 33.80 -9.78 -17.06
C LYS A 73 33.77 -10.20 -15.58
N SER A 74 34.36 -9.39 -14.72
CA SER A 74 34.27 -9.55 -13.26
C SER A 74 32.85 -9.36 -12.77
N TYR A 75 32.13 -8.37 -13.32
CA TYR A 75 30.73 -8.10 -13.00
C TYR A 75 29.80 -9.28 -13.31
N GLU A 76 29.94 -9.92 -14.47
CA GLU A 76 29.14 -11.08 -14.86
C GLU A 76 29.39 -12.30 -13.96
N LYS A 77 30.66 -12.52 -13.59
CA LYS A 77 31.05 -13.61 -12.69
C LYS A 77 30.50 -13.40 -11.28
N ILE A 78 30.59 -12.19 -10.74
CA ILE A 78 30.02 -11.83 -9.44
C ILE A 78 28.50 -11.85 -9.51
N GLY A 79 27.89 -11.39 -10.60
CA GLY A 79 26.43 -11.41 -10.81
C GLY A 79 25.80 -12.79 -10.73
N SER A 80 26.48 -13.80 -11.27
CA SER A 80 26.05 -15.19 -11.14
C SER A 80 26.13 -15.68 -9.69
N ALA A 81 27.20 -15.33 -8.96
CA ALA A 81 27.35 -15.69 -7.56
C ALA A 81 26.36 -14.96 -6.64
N VAL A 82 26.05 -13.68 -6.91
CA VAL A 82 25.02 -12.89 -6.22
C VAL A 82 23.65 -13.50 -6.44
N THR A 83 23.34 -13.91 -7.68
CA THR A 83 22.08 -14.61 -8.00
C THR A 83 21.89 -15.85 -7.12
N GLU A 84 22.88 -16.72 -7.07
CA GLU A 84 22.82 -17.95 -6.27
C GLU A 84 22.71 -17.66 -4.76
N GLU A 85 23.37 -16.60 -4.29
CA GLU A 85 23.25 -16.18 -2.89
C GLU A 85 21.84 -15.64 -2.57
N ILE A 86 21.22 -14.88 -3.48
CA ILE A 86 19.83 -14.44 -3.34
C ILE A 86 18.88 -15.63 -3.30
N TYR A 87 19.08 -16.64 -4.17
CA TYR A 87 18.30 -17.89 -4.12
C TYR A 87 18.43 -18.57 -2.76
N ARG A 88 19.67 -18.71 -2.26
CA ARG A 88 19.93 -19.28 -0.94
C ARG A 88 19.20 -18.50 0.16
N ILE A 89 19.22 -17.16 0.12
CA ILE A 89 18.48 -16.32 1.08
C ILE A 89 16.97 -16.55 0.97
N MET A 90 16.43 -16.62 -0.24
CA MET A 90 14.99 -16.86 -0.46
C MET A 90 14.53 -18.23 0.04
N GLU A 91 15.34 -19.27 -0.13
CA GLU A 91 15.01 -20.65 0.28
C GLU A 91 15.10 -20.85 1.79
N ASN A 92 15.94 -20.07 2.47
CA ASN A 92 16.16 -20.21 3.91
C ASN A 92 15.24 -19.30 4.74
N PRO A 93 15.09 -19.56 6.05
CA PRO A 93 14.44 -18.63 6.96
C PRO A 93 15.07 -17.22 6.86
N PRO A 94 14.26 -16.15 6.88
CA PRO A 94 12.82 -16.13 7.16
C PRO A 94 11.91 -16.42 5.95
N TYR A 95 12.43 -16.47 4.73
CA TYR A 95 11.61 -16.47 3.51
C TYR A 95 10.98 -17.83 3.21
N ASN A 96 11.76 -18.90 3.30
CA ASN A 96 11.29 -20.29 3.07
C ASN A 96 10.53 -20.45 1.74
N MET A 97 11.04 -19.84 0.67
CA MET A 97 10.50 -19.99 -0.67
C MET A 97 10.86 -21.38 -1.22
N GLU A 98 9.92 -22.00 -1.92
CA GLU A 98 10.11 -23.29 -2.58
C GLU A 98 10.53 -23.07 -4.04
N ARG A 99 11.67 -23.63 -4.43
CA ARG A 99 12.10 -23.68 -5.83
C ARG A 99 11.33 -24.77 -6.56
N GLN A 100 10.56 -24.39 -7.56
CA GLN A 100 9.71 -25.29 -8.34
C GLN A 100 10.12 -25.25 -9.82
N TYR A 101 10.52 -26.39 -10.36
CA TYR A 101 10.86 -26.51 -11.78
C TYR A 101 9.57 -26.58 -12.63
N LEU A 102 9.63 -26.07 -13.86
CA LEU A 102 8.51 -26.17 -14.80
C LEU A 102 8.30 -27.60 -15.30
N ASP A 103 9.37 -28.39 -15.27
CA ASP A 103 9.43 -29.82 -15.56
C ASP A 103 10.34 -30.48 -14.52
N ASP A 104 9.74 -31.26 -13.62
CA ASP A 104 10.45 -31.96 -12.54
C ASP A 104 11.15 -33.24 -13.05
N THR A 105 10.89 -33.70 -14.27
CA THR A 105 11.50 -34.92 -14.82
C THR A 105 12.92 -34.71 -15.33
N ASP A 106 13.24 -33.49 -15.81
CA ASP A 106 14.57 -33.09 -16.26
C ASP A 106 14.91 -31.68 -15.76
N LYS A 107 15.27 -31.59 -14.47
CA LYS A 107 15.68 -30.32 -13.82
C LYS A 107 16.82 -29.60 -14.55
N LYS A 108 17.67 -30.31 -15.29
CA LYS A 108 18.80 -29.70 -16.03
C LYS A 108 18.36 -28.98 -17.29
N ARG A 109 17.22 -29.37 -17.86
CA ARG A 109 16.60 -28.76 -19.04
C ARG A 109 15.30 -28.05 -18.68
N SER A 110 15.17 -27.62 -17.43
CA SER A 110 13.97 -26.95 -16.94
C SER A 110 14.28 -25.63 -16.27
N ALA A 111 13.52 -24.60 -16.65
CA ALA A 111 13.49 -23.37 -15.87
C ALA A 111 12.74 -23.61 -14.55
N PHE A 112 12.94 -22.72 -13.58
CA PHE A 112 12.23 -22.78 -12.30
C PHE A 112 11.65 -21.42 -11.91
N ILE A 113 10.76 -21.46 -10.93
CA ILE A 113 10.18 -20.30 -10.24
C ILE A 113 10.33 -20.48 -8.74
N PHE A 114 10.12 -19.40 -7.97
CA PHE A 114 9.96 -19.51 -6.53
C PHE A 114 8.52 -19.30 -6.09
N LEU A 115 8.07 -20.12 -5.16
CA LEU A 115 6.71 -20.11 -4.63
C LEU A 115 6.77 -19.95 -3.11
N SER A 116 5.97 -19.04 -2.55
CA SER A 116 5.84 -18.96 -1.10
C SER A 116 5.10 -20.20 -0.56
N LYS A 117 5.37 -20.58 0.69
CA LYS A 117 4.62 -21.64 1.36
C LYS A 117 3.10 -21.43 1.25
N ASP A 118 2.38 -22.51 0.93
CA ASP A 118 0.92 -22.55 0.80
C ASP A 118 0.30 -21.58 -0.23
N TRP A 119 1.09 -21.02 -1.16
CA TRP A 119 0.65 -20.00 -2.12
C TRP A 119 -0.67 -20.34 -2.83
N TYR A 120 -0.86 -21.60 -3.21
CA TYR A 120 -2.02 -22.08 -3.97
C TYR A 120 -3.34 -22.00 -3.19
N ARG A 121 -3.28 -21.90 -1.85
CA ARG A 121 -4.44 -21.75 -0.96
C ARG A 121 -4.71 -20.32 -0.54
N LYS A 122 -3.76 -19.40 -0.77
CA LYS A 122 -3.90 -18.00 -0.34
C LYS A 122 -5.01 -17.31 -1.13
N GLU A 123 -5.74 -16.45 -0.44
CA GLU A 123 -6.80 -15.64 -1.05
C GLU A 123 -6.23 -14.55 -1.97
N ASN A 124 -5.11 -13.97 -1.54
CA ASN A 124 -4.37 -12.93 -2.25
C ASN A 124 -3.05 -13.50 -2.76
N LEU A 125 -2.76 -13.27 -4.03
CA LEU A 125 -1.53 -13.72 -4.68
C LEU A 125 -0.81 -12.56 -5.36
N VAL A 126 0.47 -12.36 -5.05
CA VAL A 126 1.34 -11.39 -5.71
C VAL A 126 2.30 -12.12 -6.64
N VAL A 127 2.38 -11.67 -7.89
CA VAL A 127 3.27 -12.20 -8.91
C VAL A 127 4.37 -11.18 -9.16
N LEU A 128 5.62 -11.56 -8.94
CA LEU A 128 6.78 -10.70 -9.11
C LEU A 128 7.52 -11.05 -10.40
N ILE A 129 7.73 -10.06 -11.27
CA ILE A 129 8.39 -10.20 -12.57
C ILE A 129 9.52 -9.17 -12.67
N HIS A 130 10.75 -9.64 -12.82
CA HIS A 130 11.93 -8.78 -12.96
C HIS A 130 12.11 -8.26 -14.40
N GLY A 131 13.07 -7.35 -14.59
CA GLY A 131 13.44 -6.79 -15.90
C GLY A 131 14.24 -7.76 -16.77
N SER A 132 14.72 -7.28 -17.92
CA SER A 132 15.59 -8.04 -18.83
C SER A 132 17.07 -7.98 -18.41
N GLY A 133 17.92 -8.77 -19.07
CA GLY A 133 19.37 -8.74 -18.87
C GLY A 133 19.89 -9.85 -17.97
N ALA A 134 20.97 -9.56 -17.24
CA ALA A 134 21.66 -10.54 -16.39
C ALA A 134 20.91 -10.85 -15.07
N VAL A 135 19.86 -10.08 -14.75
CA VAL A 135 19.04 -10.32 -13.55
C VAL A 135 18.21 -11.60 -13.69
N ARG A 136 17.96 -12.22 -12.54
CA ARG A 136 17.16 -13.45 -12.38
C ARG A 136 16.13 -13.28 -11.28
N ALA A 137 15.32 -14.32 -11.04
CA ALA A 137 14.32 -14.34 -9.98
C ALA A 137 14.88 -13.82 -8.64
N GLY A 138 14.17 -12.90 -7.98
CA GLY A 138 14.63 -12.34 -6.72
C GLY A 138 15.59 -11.16 -6.84
N GLN A 139 16.18 -10.88 -8.01
CA GLN A 139 17.13 -9.80 -8.23
C GLN A 139 16.52 -8.64 -9.03
N LEU A 140 16.89 -7.41 -8.65
CA LEU A 140 16.56 -6.17 -9.36
C LEU A 140 17.84 -5.43 -9.79
N ILE A 141 18.84 -5.33 -8.90
CA ILE A 141 20.11 -4.61 -9.13
C ILE A 141 21.23 -5.30 -8.35
N MET A 142 22.43 -5.44 -8.92
CA MET A 142 23.57 -5.99 -8.17
C MET A 142 24.34 -4.93 -7.36
N ASN A 143 24.45 -3.70 -7.86
CA ASN A 143 25.27 -2.65 -7.25
C ASN A 143 24.69 -2.07 -5.94
N GLU A 144 23.42 -2.37 -5.68
CA GLU A 144 22.71 -1.97 -4.50
C GLU A 144 22.57 -3.11 -3.50
N GLY A 145 22.44 -2.77 -2.21
CA GLY A 145 22.26 -3.78 -1.17
C GLY A 145 20.96 -4.57 -1.35
N LEU A 146 20.81 -5.70 -0.65
CA LEU A 146 19.65 -6.60 -0.73
C LEU A 146 18.30 -5.87 -0.59
N ASN A 147 18.22 -4.77 0.15
CA ASN A 147 16.97 -4.02 0.31
C ASN A 147 16.56 -3.22 -0.94
N MET A 148 17.51 -2.81 -1.77
CA MET A 148 17.26 -1.99 -2.96
C MET A 148 17.41 -2.81 -4.25
N GLY A 149 18.34 -3.77 -4.24
CA GLY A 149 18.71 -4.58 -5.39
C GLY A 149 18.01 -5.93 -5.50
N SER A 150 17.02 -6.24 -4.65
CA SER A 150 16.34 -7.54 -4.67
C SER A 150 14.83 -7.42 -4.43
N GLN A 151 14.11 -8.50 -4.70
CA GLN A 151 12.67 -8.63 -4.41
C GLN A 151 12.40 -9.11 -2.97
N LEU A 152 13.44 -9.31 -2.15
CA LEU A 152 13.30 -9.72 -0.75
C LEU A 152 12.39 -8.80 0.10
N PRO A 153 12.42 -7.46 -0.05
CA PRO A 153 11.47 -6.59 0.65
C PRO A 153 10.01 -6.88 0.31
N TYR A 154 9.70 -7.17 -0.96
CA TYR A 154 8.36 -7.56 -1.39
C TYR A 154 7.92 -8.86 -0.72
N LEU A 155 8.83 -9.85 -0.63
CA LEU A 155 8.55 -11.11 0.08
C LEU A 155 8.24 -10.88 1.56
N ARG A 156 8.99 -9.98 2.24
CA ARG A 156 8.74 -9.64 3.65
C ARG A 156 7.35 -9.04 3.85
N ILE A 157 6.99 -8.05 3.02
CA ILE A 157 5.70 -7.37 3.13
C ILE A 157 4.55 -8.34 2.82
N CYS A 158 4.64 -9.11 1.73
CA CYS A 158 3.62 -10.10 1.39
C CYS A 158 3.44 -11.15 2.50
N ARG A 159 4.55 -11.64 3.08
CA ARG A 159 4.49 -12.57 4.21
C ARG A 159 3.81 -11.96 5.44
N SER A 160 4.10 -10.70 5.76
CA SER A 160 3.46 -10.00 6.88
C SER A 160 1.94 -9.85 6.72
N ARG A 161 1.44 -9.87 5.48
CA ARG A 161 0.02 -9.79 5.11
C ARG A 161 -0.63 -11.16 4.85
N ASP A 162 0.09 -12.26 5.08
CA ASP A 162 -0.32 -13.62 4.75
C ASP A 162 -0.68 -13.85 3.26
N TRP A 163 -0.04 -13.10 2.36
CA TRP A 163 -0.25 -13.22 0.91
C TRP A 163 0.65 -14.28 0.30
N GLY A 164 0.13 -14.98 -0.72
CA GLY A 164 0.93 -15.88 -1.54
C GLY A 164 1.82 -15.09 -2.48
N VAL A 165 3.00 -15.61 -2.80
CA VAL A 165 3.92 -15.00 -3.75
C VAL A 165 4.40 -16.01 -4.78
N VAL A 166 4.41 -15.59 -6.04
CA VAL A 166 5.09 -16.27 -7.15
C VAL A 166 6.18 -15.35 -7.69
N VAL A 167 7.43 -15.80 -7.70
CA VAL A 167 8.55 -15.09 -8.31
C VAL A 167 8.93 -15.79 -9.60
N MET A 168 8.71 -15.12 -10.73
CA MET A 168 9.08 -15.66 -12.04
C MET A 168 10.58 -15.51 -12.30
N ASN A 169 11.14 -16.42 -13.10
CA ASN A 169 12.53 -16.37 -13.56
C ASN A 169 12.58 -16.19 -15.09
N THR A 170 12.04 -15.06 -15.56
CA THR A 170 11.73 -14.86 -16.98
C THR A 170 12.95 -14.84 -17.89
N ASN A 171 14.15 -14.61 -17.35
CA ASN A 171 15.39 -14.61 -18.13
C ASN A 171 16.14 -15.96 -18.12
N MET A 172 15.59 -17.00 -17.47
CA MET A 172 16.13 -18.37 -17.54
C MET A 172 15.56 -19.08 -18.77
N ASN A 173 16.19 -18.85 -19.93
CA ASN A 173 15.66 -19.30 -21.21
C ASN A 173 16.49 -20.34 -21.96
N VAL A 174 17.73 -20.57 -21.51
CA VAL A 174 18.65 -21.55 -22.11
C VAL A 174 19.33 -22.38 -21.02
N THR A 175 19.84 -23.55 -21.39
CA THR A 175 20.66 -24.40 -20.51
C THR A 175 21.96 -23.71 -20.08
N ASP A 176 22.50 -24.10 -18.92
CA ASP A 176 23.78 -23.57 -18.42
C ASP A 176 25.02 -24.21 -19.08
N SER A 177 24.83 -25.24 -19.90
CA SER A 177 25.88 -26.00 -20.60
C SER A 177 25.93 -25.68 -22.09
N ASP A 178 27.14 -25.64 -22.66
CA ASP A 178 27.41 -25.53 -24.10
C ASP A 178 27.22 -26.91 -24.79
N PRO A 179 26.46 -27.01 -25.91
CA PRO A 179 25.72 -25.96 -26.60
C PRO A 179 24.52 -25.44 -25.81
N PHE A 180 24.33 -24.12 -25.83
CA PHE A 180 23.17 -23.48 -25.23
C PHE A 180 21.89 -23.91 -25.96
N GLU A 181 21.01 -24.63 -25.26
CA GLU A 181 19.72 -25.07 -25.80
C GLU A 181 18.57 -24.31 -25.15
N ALA A 182 17.55 -23.97 -25.94
CA ALA A 182 16.33 -23.35 -25.44
C ALA A 182 15.57 -24.25 -24.46
N LEU A 183 15.13 -23.69 -23.33
CA LEU A 183 14.38 -24.42 -22.30
C LEU A 183 12.90 -24.54 -22.69
N PRO A 184 12.32 -25.75 -22.74
CA PRO A 184 10.90 -25.94 -23.05
C PRO A 184 9.98 -25.17 -22.10
N GLY A 185 8.97 -24.48 -22.66
CA GLY A 185 8.04 -23.66 -21.86
C GLY A 185 8.66 -22.39 -21.29
N SER A 186 9.92 -22.08 -21.64
CA SER A 186 10.68 -20.95 -21.13
C SER A 186 11.70 -20.43 -22.14
N SER A 187 11.59 -20.71 -23.45
CA SER A 187 12.60 -20.32 -24.44
C SER A 187 12.70 -18.81 -24.66
N THR A 188 11.70 -18.06 -24.20
CA THR A 188 11.70 -16.59 -24.14
C THR A 188 11.07 -16.11 -22.83
N PRO A 189 11.31 -14.85 -22.41
CA PRO A 189 10.64 -14.27 -21.25
C PRO A 189 9.12 -14.31 -21.32
N ILE A 190 8.56 -14.11 -22.52
CA ILE A 190 7.12 -14.17 -22.77
C ILE A 190 6.61 -15.61 -22.62
N GLU A 191 7.28 -16.58 -23.23
CA GLU A 191 6.89 -17.99 -23.10
C GLU A 191 6.95 -18.45 -21.64
N HIS A 192 8.00 -18.08 -20.90
CA HIS A 192 8.11 -18.37 -19.47
C HIS A 192 6.91 -17.83 -18.70
N GLY A 193 6.57 -16.54 -18.88
CA GLY A 193 5.44 -15.92 -18.21
C GLY A 193 4.11 -16.59 -18.54
N ILE A 194 3.85 -16.91 -19.81
CA ILE A 194 2.65 -17.61 -20.27
C ILE A 194 2.56 -19.02 -19.65
N THR A 195 3.66 -19.77 -19.67
CA THR A 195 3.74 -21.14 -19.12
C THR A 195 3.49 -21.13 -17.61
N VAL A 196 4.16 -20.25 -16.86
CA VAL A 196 3.98 -20.13 -15.41
C VAL A 196 2.55 -19.73 -15.09
N TRP A 197 1.99 -18.75 -15.81
CA TRP A 197 0.64 -18.27 -15.54
C TRP A 197 -0.40 -19.37 -15.77
N LYS A 198 -0.31 -20.07 -16.89
CA LYS A 198 -1.22 -21.17 -17.23
C LYS A 198 -1.07 -22.35 -16.26
N THR A 199 0.16 -22.71 -15.90
CA THR A 199 0.43 -23.94 -15.14
C THR A 199 0.17 -23.79 -13.65
N TYR A 200 0.50 -22.62 -13.09
CA TYR A 200 0.46 -22.36 -11.65
C TYR A 200 -0.61 -21.34 -11.27
N ILE A 201 -0.47 -20.10 -11.75
CA ILE A 201 -1.27 -18.96 -11.28
C ILE A 201 -2.77 -19.15 -11.56
N SER A 202 -3.12 -19.64 -12.75
CA SER A 202 -4.52 -19.88 -13.16
C SER A 202 -5.22 -20.95 -12.31
N LYS A 203 -4.46 -21.88 -11.71
CA LYS A 203 -4.96 -22.97 -10.86
C LYS A 203 -5.03 -22.61 -9.37
N SER A 204 -4.52 -21.44 -8.99
CA SER A 204 -4.57 -20.97 -7.60
C SER A 204 -6.02 -20.73 -7.13
N LYS A 205 -6.24 -20.89 -5.82
CA LYS A 205 -7.52 -20.53 -5.18
C LYS A 205 -7.70 -19.03 -4.97
N ALA A 206 -6.70 -18.22 -5.33
CA ALA A 206 -6.74 -16.78 -5.14
C ALA A 206 -7.99 -16.17 -5.80
N SER A 207 -8.66 -15.29 -5.06
CA SER A 207 -9.77 -14.46 -5.53
C SER A 207 -9.25 -13.11 -6.06
N SER A 208 -8.07 -12.70 -5.58
CA SER A 208 -7.39 -11.48 -5.95
C SER A 208 -5.92 -11.76 -6.28
N ILE A 209 -5.53 -11.42 -7.50
CA ILE A 209 -4.16 -11.55 -7.99
C ILE A 209 -3.64 -10.15 -8.33
N ALA A 210 -2.41 -9.86 -7.97
CA ALA A 210 -1.74 -8.64 -8.38
C ALA A 210 -0.36 -8.95 -8.97
N VAL A 211 0.09 -8.12 -9.91
CA VAL A 211 1.39 -8.27 -10.55
C VAL A 211 2.25 -7.05 -10.22
N VAL A 212 3.49 -7.27 -9.80
CA VAL A 212 4.54 -6.25 -9.79
C VAL A 212 5.53 -6.61 -10.88
N ALA A 213 5.69 -5.73 -11.86
CA ALA A 213 6.53 -5.95 -13.03
C ALA A 213 7.49 -4.78 -13.23
N HIS A 214 8.78 -5.09 -13.26
CA HIS A 214 9.84 -4.10 -13.47
C HIS A 214 10.31 -4.09 -14.93
N SER A 215 10.51 -2.91 -15.51
CA SER A 215 11.16 -2.75 -16.82
C SER A 215 10.51 -3.64 -17.90
N ALA A 216 11.29 -4.49 -18.59
CA ALA A 216 10.80 -5.45 -19.59
C ALA A 216 9.80 -6.49 -19.05
N GLY A 217 9.71 -6.70 -17.72
CA GLY A 217 8.68 -7.51 -17.10
C GLY A 217 7.26 -7.03 -17.42
N GLY A 218 7.09 -5.73 -17.73
CA GLY A 218 5.84 -5.17 -18.23
C GLY A 218 5.37 -5.85 -19.53
N THR A 219 6.29 -6.18 -20.43
CA THR A 219 5.96 -6.85 -21.70
C THR A 219 5.49 -8.29 -21.48
N VAL A 220 6.04 -8.96 -20.46
CA VAL A 220 5.61 -10.31 -20.07
C VAL A 220 4.17 -10.30 -19.58
N VAL A 221 3.82 -9.42 -18.63
CA VAL A 221 2.44 -9.33 -18.13
C VAL A 221 1.46 -8.81 -19.20
N ALA A 222 1.88 -7.89 -20.07
CA ALA A 222 1.07 -7.47 -21.21
C ALA A 222 0.75 -8.66 -22.13
N SER A 223 1.75 -9.49 -22.45
CA SER A 223 1.57 -10.68 -23.29
C SER A 223 0.65 -11.71 -22.64
N ILE A 224 0.71 -11.87 -21.32
CA ILE A 224 -0.22 -12.73 -20.57
C ILE A 224 -1.67 -12.22 -20.71
N ILE A 225 -1.90 -10.91 -20.59
CA ILE A 225 -3.23 -10.32 -20.82
C ILE A 225 -3.68 -10.56 -22.26
N GLU A 226 -2.85 -10.24 -23.25
CA GLU A 226 -3.18 -10.40 -24.67
C GLU A 226 -3.58 -11.84 -25.02
N ASN A 227 -2.94 -12.83 -24.38
CA ASN A 227 -3.27 -14.25 -24.59
C ASN A 227 -4.57 -14.68 -23.89
N TYR A 228 -4.97 -14.03 -22.80
CA TYR A 228 -5.97 -14.57 -21.88
C TYR A 228 -7.11 -13.64 -21.49
N TRP A 229 -7.17 -12.39 -21.96
CA TRP A 229 -8.18 -11.39 -21.57
C TRP A 229 -9.63 -11.88 -21.75
N SER A 230 -9.88 -12.79 -22.69
CA SER A 230 -11.20 -13.39 -22.94
C SER A 230 -11.59 -14.52 -21.97
N LYS A 231 -10.69 -14.96 -21.09
CA LYS A 231 -10.92 -16.07 -20.15
C LYS A 231 -11.41 -15.54 -18.80
N GLU A 232 -12.45 -16.13 -18.21
CA GLU A 232 -13.00 -15.64 -16.93
C GLU A 232 -11.99 -15.64 -15.77
N TRP A 233 -11.10 -16.64 -15.70
CA TRP A 233 -10.15 -16.74 -14.60
C TRP A 233 -9.10 -15.63 -14.58
N ILE A 234 -8.83 -14.95 -15.71
CA ILE A 234 -7.85 -13.83 -15.74
C ILE A 234 -8.40 -12.62 -14.98
N LYS A 235 -9.74 -12.50 -14.85
CA LYS A 235 -10.40 -11.39 -14.15
C LYS A 235 -10.14 -11.36 -12.63
N LYS A 236 -9.49 -12.41 -12.11
CA LYS A 236 -8.92 -12.44 -10.77
C LYS A 236 -7.74 -11.47 -10.60
N LEU A 237 -7.04 -11.11 -11.70
CA LEU A 237 -6.02 -10.07 -11.71
C LEU A 237 -6.68 -8.71 -11.43
N LYS A 238 -6.40 -8.07 -10.30
CA LYS A 238 -7.03 -6.82 -9.89
C LYS A 238 -6.20 -5.61 -10.27
N CYS A 239 -4.88 -5.74 -10.17
CA CYS A 239 -3.98 -4.64 -10.47
C CYS A 239 -2.63 -5.11 -11.01
N ILE A 240 -2.00 -4.22 -11.77
CA ILE A 240 -0.64 -4.33 -12.27
C ILE A 240 0.12 -3.09 -11.82
N CYS A 241 1.16 -3.30 -11.02
CA CYS A 241 2.09 -2.30 -10.58
C CYS A 241 3.36 -2.41 -11.43
N LEU A 242 3.50 -1.47 -12.37
CA LEU A 242 4.65 -1.35 -13.25
C LEU A 242 5.69 -0.44 -12.61
N THR A 243 6.98 -0.74 -12.79
CA THR A 243 8.07 0.08 -12.27
C THR A 243 9.05 0.37 -13.40
N ASP A 244 8.93 1.59 -13.93
CA ASP A 244 9.58 2.10 -15.12
C ASP A 244 9.56 1.10 -16.28
N ALA A 245 8.36 0.58 -16.57
CA ALA A 245 8.18 -0.60 -17.42
C ALA A 245 7.89 -0.27 -18.89
N VAL A 246 8.11 -1.26 -19.75
CA VAL A 246 7.58 -1.28 -21.12
C VAL A 246 6.28 -2.06 -21.13
N PHE A 247 5.15 -1.40 -21.40
CA PHE A 247 3.83 -2.01 -21.36
C PHE A 247 2.88 -1.45 -22.42
N THR A 248 2.40 -2.32 -23.30
CA THR A 248 1.44 -1.98 -24.36
C THR A 248 0.45 -3.12 -24.52
N LEU A 249 -0.84 -2.80 -24.66
CA LEU A 249 -1.90 -3.74 -25.00
C LEU A 249 -2.47 -3.42 -26.38
N PRO A 250 -1.97 -4.04 -27.48
CA PRO A 250 -2.48 -3.83 -28.82
C PRO A 250 -3.98 -4.08 -28.97
N SER A 251 -4.55 -5.05 -28.25
CA SER A 251 -5.96 -5.42 -28.39
C SER A 251 -6.91 -4.62 -27.50
N ILE A 252 -6.43 -3.57 -26.81
CA ILE A 252 -7.18 -2.82 -25.80
C ILE A 252 -8.57 -2.34 -26.26
N THR A 253 -8.70 -1.93 -27.53
CA THR A 253 -9.96 -1.44 -28.10
C THR A 253 -11.04 -2.52 -28.20
N THR A 254 -10.65 -3.80 -28.16
CA THR A 254 -11.54 -4.95 -28.21
C THR A 254 -11.77 -5.61 -26.84
N MET A 255 -10.93 -5.28 -25.85
CA MET A 255 -11.03 -5.84 -24.51
C MET A 255 -12.25 -5.27 -23.77
N ASN A 256 -13.03 -6.15 -23.14
CA ASN A 256 -14.18 -5.77 -22.31
C ASN A 256 -13.83 -5.67 -20.81
N TRP A 257 -12.57 -5.88 -20.46
CA TRP A 257 -12.06 -5.89 -19.10
C TRP A 257 -10.57 -5.57 -19.10
N ILE A 258 -10.13 -4.79 -18.10
CA ILE A 258 -8.73 -4.47 -17.84
C ILE A 258 -8.53 -4.31 -16.33
N PRO A 259 -7.41 -4.78 -15.74
CA PRO A 259 -7.10 -4.49 -14.33
C PRO A 259 -6.74 -3.01 -14.15
N ALA A 260 -6.65 -2.56 -12.89
CA ALA A 260 -6.05 -1.26 -12.61
C ALA A 260 -4.55 -1.30 -12.92
N ILE A 261 -4.03 -0.36 -13.71
CA ILE A 261 -2.62 -0.35 -14.11
C ILE A 261 -2.01 1.00 -13.72
N GLN A 262 -0.89 0.95 -12.99
CA GLN A 262 -0.12 2.12 -12.64
C GLN A 262 1.37 1.85 -12.86
N ASP A 263 2.06 2.82 -13.43
CA ASP A 263 3.50 2.78 -13.69
C ASP A 263 4.22 3.86 -12.88
N TRP A 264 5.12 3.42 -12.00
CA TRP A 264 6.03 4.27 -11.23
C TRP A 264 7.27 4.51 -12.07
N ARG A 265 7.33 5.67 -12.73
CA ARG A 265 8.39 6.06 -13.65
C ARG A 265 9.56 6.70 -12.92
N ALA A 266 10.76 6.45 -13.40
CA ALA A 266 11.92 7.23 -12.98
C ALA A 266 11.74 8.68 -13.48
N THR A 267 11.76 9.65 -12.56
CA THR A 267 11.65 11.07 -12.88
C THR A 267 12.50 11.91 -11.95
N SER A 268 12.70 13.19 -12.28
CA SER A 268 13.37 14.15 -11.38
C SER A 268 12.56 14.50 -10.12
N HIS A 269 11.29 14.07 -10.01
CA HIS A 269 10.47 14.36 -8.83
C HIS A 269 10.81 13.40 -7.69
N THR A 270 11.09 13.96 -6.51
CA THR A 270 11.39 13.19 -5.29
C THR A 270 10.15 12.67 -4.58
N GLU A 271 8.96 13.21 -4.88
CA GLU A 271 7.70 12.75 -4.31
C GLU A 271 7.21 11.47 -5.00
N VAL A 272 7.18 10.37 -4.25
CA VAL A 272 6.62 9.09 -4.72
C VAL A 272 5.12 9.22 -4.96
N GLY A 273 4.68 8.75 -6.12
CA GLY A 273 3.29 8.71 -6.51
C GLY A 273 2.81 10.00 -7.20
N LEU A 274 3.60 11.08 -7.27
CA LEU A 274 3.16 12.31 -7.94
C LEU A 274 2.68 12.02 -9.37
N ARG A 275 1.46 12.41 -9.74
CA ARG A 275 0.93 12.14 -11.08
C ARG A 275 1.77 12.86 -12.13
N ILE A 276 2.20 12.12 -13.13
CA ILE A 276 2.98 12.69 -14.23
C ILE A 276 2.00 13.02 -15.36
N ASP A 277 1.94 14.29 -15.74
CA ASP A 277 1.07 14.74 -16.82
C ASP A 277 1.40 14.02 -18.16
N ASN A 278 0.38 13.81 -18.98
CA ASN A 278 0.49 13.09 -20.25
C ASN A 278 1.26 13.88 -21.33
N SER A 279 1.48 15.17 -21.11
CA SER A 279 2.15 16.10 -22.04
C SER A 279 3.68 15.98 -22.08
N THR A 280 4.31 15.30 -21.12
CA THR A 280 5.78 15.33 -20.91
C THR A 280 6.52 14.03 -21.24
N ILE A 281 5.80 12.95 -21.59
CA ILE A 281 6.40 11.64 -21.86
C ILE A 281 5.83 11.10 -23.19
N HIS A 282 6.70 10.83 -24.15
CA HIS A 282 6.34 10.14 -25.39
C HIS A 282 5.88 8.71 -25.07
N GLU A 283 4.79 8.23 -25.68
CA GLU A 283 4.20 6.88 -25.50
C GLU A 283 3.35 6.63 -24.24
N LYS A 284 2.53 7.60 -23.81
CA LYS A 284 1.54 7.34 -22.75
C LYS A 284 0.20 6.83 -23.26
N TYR A 285 -0.17 5.65 -22.79
CA TYR A 285 -1.49 5.07 -23.01
C TYR A 285 -2.52 5.53 -21.97
N PRO A 286 -3.75 5.89 -22.37
CA PRO A 286 -4.77 6.43 -21.46
C PRO A 286 -5.28 5.43 -20.39
N TYR A 287 -5.01 4.14 -20.57
CA TYR A 287 -5.41 3.07 -19.65
C TYR A 287 -4.36 2.78 -18.56
N VAL A 288 -3.24 3.49 -18.55
CA VAL A 288 -2.19 3.38 -17.53
C VAL A 288 -2.11 4.70 -16.76
N THR A 289 -2.13 4.62 -15.43
CA THR A 289 -1.83 5.78 -14.59
C THR A 289 -0.32 5.91 -14.43
N TYR A 290 0.27 7.06 -14.76
CA TYR A 290 1.71 7.28 -14.60
C TYR A 290 1.98 8.16 -13.39
N VAL A 291 2.88 7.72 -12.54
CA VAL A 291 3.29 8.42 -11.32
C VAL A 291 4.80 8.41 -11.15
N SER A 292 5.34 9.38 -10.41
CA SER A 292 6.77 9.38 -10.07
C SER A 292 7.11 8.23 -9.13
N ALA A 293 8.22 7.55 -9.37
CA ALA A 293 8.80 6.59 -8.44
C ALA A 293 9.53 7.23 -7.26
N GLY A 294 9.74 8.55 -7.25
CA GLY A 294 10.54 9.27 -6.24
C GLY A 294 12.06 9.20 -6.47
N THR A 295 12.49 8.65 -7.61
CA THR A 295 13.89 8.53 -8.03
C THR A 295 13.98 8.78 -9.53
N ASN A 296 15.14 9.28 -9.98
CA ASN A 296 15.47 9.42 -11.41
C ASN A 296 16.25 8.21 -11.96
N GLN A 297 16.55 7.22 -11.11
CA GLN A 297 17.25 6.00 -11.50
C GLN A 297 16.23 4.92 -11.85
N HIS A 298 16.29 4.43 -13.09
CA HIS A 298 15.41 3.39 -13.63
C HIS A 298 15.32 2.19 -12.69
N GLU A 299 16.49 1.72 -12.29
CA GLU A 299 16.69 0.48 -11.57
C GLU A 299 16.20 0.54 -10.11
N GLU A 300 16.15 1.74 -9.52
CA GLU A 300 15.73 1.93 -8.12
C GLU A 300 14.21 2.01 -7.95
N THR A 301 13.47 2.20 -9.05
CA THR A 301 12.03 2.50 -9.04
C THR A 301 11.21 1.51 -8.22
N SER A 302 11.47 0.20 -8.36
CA SER A 302 10.75 -0.83 -7.60
C SER A 302 11.03 -0.77 -6.11
N ALA A 303 12.23 -0.40 -5.68
CA ALA A 303 12.57 -0.35 -4.26
C ALA A 303 12.08 0.95 -3.61
N VAL A 304 12.26 2.09 -4.28
CA VAL A 304 11.84 3.40 -3.76
C VAL A 304 10.32 3.51 -3.67
N ALA A 305 9.61 3.01 -4.68
CA ALA A 305 8.15 3.11 -4.73
C ALA A 305 7.41 2.03 -3.93
N ILE A 306 8.11 1.13 -3.24
CA ILE A 306 7.53 -0.09 -2.65
C ILE A 306 6.31 0.18 -1.76
N GLU A 307 6.35 1.21 -0.92
CA GLU A 307 5.23 1.58 -0.04
C GLU A 307 3.99 2.04 -0.80
N ASP A 308 4.16 2.82 -1.88
CA ASP A 308 3.04 3.26 -2.72
C ASP A 308 2.52 2.13 -3.61
N ILE A 309 3.40 1.23 -4.04
CA ILE A 309 3.02 -0.03 -4.72
C ILE A 309 2.12 -0.86 -3.81
N PHE A 310 2.54 -1.13 -2.57
CA PHE A 310 1.74 -1.92 -1.63
C PHE A 310 0.44 -1.24 -1.18
N ARG A 311 0.33 0.09 -1.36
CA ARG A 311 -0.92 0.85 -1.22
C ARG A 311 -1.90 0.56 -2.37
N MET A 312 -1.40 0.43 -3.59
CA MET A 312 -2.20 0.01 -4.75
C MET A 312 -2.53 -1.49 -4.72
N LEU A 313 -1.63 -2.32 -4.19
CA LEU A 313 -1.83 -3.76 -4.05
C LEU A 313 -2.89 -4.12 -3.00
N ARG A 314 -3.54 -3.15 -2.33
CA ARG A 314 -4.67 -3.38 -1.40
C ARG A 314 -5.79 -4.13 -2.15
N PRO A 315 -5.89 -5.46 -1.97
CA PRO A 315 -6.81 -6.26 -2.74
C PRO A 315 -8.18 -6.12 -2.10
N GLY A 316 -9.00 -5.21 -2.64
CA GLY A 316 -10.45 -5.17 -2.38
C GLY A 316 -10.93 -4.65 -1.02
N GLU A 317 -10.14 -4.70 0.05
CA GLU A 317 -10.56 -4.22 1.37
C GLU A 317 -10.17 -2.76 1.62
N PHE A 318 -10.87 -1.86 0.91
CA PHE A 318 -11.00 -0.50 1.39
C PHE A 318 -11.87 -0.42 2.65
N VAL A 319 -12.63 -1.48 2.93
CA VAL A 319 -13.48 -1.61 4.11
C VAL A 319 -13.34 -3.04 4.62
N THR A 320 -12.91 -3.22 5.86
CA THR A 320 -12.87 -4.54 6.50
C THR A 320 -14.23 -4.91 7.11
N ASP A 321 -14.42 -6.18 7.45
CA ASP A 321 -15.55 -6.59 8.30
C ASP A 321 -15.49 -5.94 9.69
N TRP A 322 -16.65 -5.89 10.35
CA TRP A 322 -16.76 -5.43 11.74
C TRP A 322 -16.09 -6.44 12.67
N MET A 323 -15.17 -5.97 13.51
CA MET A 323 -14.45 -6.81 14.47
C MET A 323 -14.11 -6.04 15.75
N GLN A 324 -13.59 -6.76 16.75
CA GLN A 324 -13.12 -6.15 17.99
C GLN A 324 -11.78 -5.45 17.78
N ALA A 325 -11.54 -4.33 18.47
CA ALA A 325 -10.34 -3.51 18.31
C ALA A 325 -9.02 -4.27 18.49
N GLY A 326 -8.95 -5.22 19.41
CA GLY A 326 -7.77 -6.09 19.58
C GLY A 326 -7.47 -6.96 18.36
N ARG A 327 -8.51 -7.37 17.60
CA ARG A 327 -8.36 -8.09 16.33
C ARG A 327 -8.10 -7.16 15.14
N LEU A 328 -8.57 -5.93 15.20
CA LEU A 328 -8.33 -4.92 14.16
C LEU A 328 -6.88 -4.44 14.18
N ARG A 329 -6.29 -4.29 15.38
CA ARG A 329 -4.96 -3.69 15.60
C ARG A 329 -3.85 -4.19 14.67
N PRO A 330 -3.65 -5.50 14.41
CA PRO A 330 -2.57 -5.99 13.54
C PRO A 330 -2.73 -5.59 12.06
N HIS A 331 -3.92 -5.18 11.66
CA HIS A 331 -4.26 -4.84 10.28
C HIS A 331 -4.18 -3.32 10.01
N LEU A 332 -4.01 -2.50 11.04
CA LEU A 332 -4.03 -1.05 10.92
C LEU A 332 -2.72 -0.50 10.36
N GLU A 333 -2.82 0.28 9.28
CA GLU A 333 -1.72 1.09 8.75
C GLU A 333 -1.94 2.55 9.09
N ILE A 334 -0.84 3.27 9.33
CA ILE A 334 -0.88 4.70 9.65
C ILE A 334 -1.72 5.46 8.60
N GLY A 335 -2.60 6.35 9.07
CA GLY A 335 -3.51 7.13 8.23
C GLY A 335 -4.80 6.41 7.83
N ASP A 336 -4.98 5.14 8.18
CA ASP A 336 -6.26 4.44 7.96
C ASP A 336 -7.40 5.09 8.74
N LEU A 337 -8.57 5.14 8.10
CA LEU A 337 -9.80 5.58 8.76
C LEU A 337 -10.43 4.40 9.49
N ILE A 338 -10.75 4.62 10.77
CA ILE A 338 -11.42 3.63 11.59
C ILE A 338 -12.85 4.09 11.82
N GLU A 339 -13.80 3.20 11.51
CA GLU A 339 -15.21 3.39 11.81
C GLU A 339 -15.58 2.51 13.01
N PHE A 340 -16.20 3.10 14.03
CA PHE A 340 -16.68 2.44 15.25
C PHE A 340 -18.21 2.39 15.25
N GLN A 341 -18.78 1.25 15.59
CA GLN A 341 -20.23 1.04 15.64
C GLN A 341 -20.75 1.19 17.07
N ARG A 342 -21.34 2.34 17.40
CA ARG A 342 -21.86 2.61 18.75
C ARG A 342 -23.22 1.94 18.98
N VAL A 343 -23.37 1.23 20.09
CA VAL A 343 -24.62 0.58 20.51
C VAL A 343 -24.99 1.04 21.93
N VAL A 344 -26.23 1.50 22.16
CA VAL A 344 -26.70 1.95 23.48
C VAL A 344 -27.96 1.18 23.90
N GLY A 345 -27.98 0.69 25.15
CA GLY A 345 -29.13 0.03 25.79
C GLY A 345 -29.07 -1.51 25.78
N GLY A 346 -29.72 -2.15 26.78
CA GLY A 346 -29.76 -3.63 26.94
C GLY A 346 -30.41 -4.38 25.77
N THR A 347 -31.21 -3.69 24.97
CA THR A 347 -31.63 -4.12 23.64
C THR A 347 -30.81 -3.36 22.60
N LYS A 348 -29.84 -4.03 21.97
CA LYS A 348 -28.88 -3.50 20.98
C LYS A 348 -29.55 -2.80 19.79
N ARG A 349 -30.01 -1.56 19.95
CA ARG A 349 -30.47 -0.71 18.83
C ARG A 349 -29.30 0.17 18.37
N ARG A 350 -29.06 0.17 17.06
CA ARG A 350 -27.98 0.89 16.38
C ARG A 350 -28.30 2.38 16.33
N ILE A 351 -27.46 3.24 16.90
CA ILE A 351 -27.82 4.68 17.00
C ILE A 351 -26.87 5.57 16.18
N TYR A 352 -25.58 5.27 16.02
CA TYR A 352 -24.68 6.00 15.09
C TYR A 352 -23.30 5.33 14.89
N THR A 353 -22.50 5.86 13.96
CA THR A 353 -21.10 5.48 13.74
C THR A 353 -20.17 6.62 14.12
N HIS A 354 -19.03 6.28 14.74
CA HIS A 354 -17.98 7.21 15.13
C HIS A 354 -16.74 6.98 14.28
N TRP A 355 -15.93 8.01 14.06
CA TRP A 355 -14.79 7.95 13.14
C TRP A 355 -13.51 8.48 13.77
N GLY A 356 -12.39 7.84 13.43
CA GLY A 356 -11.05 8.27 13.80
C GLY A 356 -10.02 7.97 12.72
N VAL A 357 -8.84 8.55 12.89
CA VAL A 357 -7.66 8.33 12.04
C VAL A 357 -6.63 7.58 12.87
N PHE A 358 -6.16 6.42 12.39
CA PHE A 358 -5.07 5.73 13.04
C PHE A 358 -3.77 6.51 12.85
N ILE A 359 -3.10 6.89 13.95
CA ILE A 359 -1.91 7.74 13.90
C ILE A 359 -0.62 7.03 14.31
N GLY A 360 -0.70 5.71 14.55
CA GLY A 360 0.45 4.85 14.79
C GLY A 360 0.45 4.15 16.15
N VAL A 361 1.54 3.42 16.40
CA VAL A 361 1.78 2.68 17.65
C VAL A 361 2.90 3.37 18.43
N HIS A 362 2.68 3.62 19.71
CA HIS A 362 3.67 4.15 20.64
C HIS A 362 3.57 3.39 21.96
N ASP A 363 4.71 3.01 22.56
CA ASP A 363 4.77 2.18 23.77
C ASP A 363 3.86 0.94 23.72
N GLU A 364 3.93 0.22 22.59
CA GLU A 364 3.10 -0.97 22.30
C GLU A 364 1.57 -0.72 22.35
N LYS A 365 1.13 0.53 22.26
CA LYS A 365 -0.28 0.93 22.24
C LYS A 365 -0.64 1.62 20.92
N ALA A 366 -1.79 1.25 20.37
CA ALA A 366 -2.32 1.80 19.13
C ALA A 366 -3.09 3.10 19.42
N TYR A 367 -2.75 4.20 18.76
CA TYR A 367 -3.38 5.51 19.00
C TYR A 367 -4.24 5.97 17.82
N VAL A 368 -5.35 6.63 18.16
CA VAL A 368 -6.32 7.16 17.20
C VAL A 368 -6.54 8.64 17.47
N ALA A 369 -6.46 9.46 16.42
CA ALA A 369 -6.94 10.83 16.46
C ALA A 369 -8.43 10.85 16.12
N HIS A 370 -9.27 11.42 16.97
CA HIS A 370 -10.71 11.52 16.74
C HIS A 370 -11.31 12.74 17.43
N THR A 371 -12.54 13.10 17.07
CA THR A 371 -13.32 14.11 17.83
C THR A 371 -13.84 13.46 19.12
N GLY A 372 -13.69 14.12 20.27
CA GLY A 372 -14.21 13.62 21.55
C GLY A 372 -14.52 14.75 22.53
N THR A 373 -15.11 14.40 23.69
CA THR A 373 -15.29 15.34 24.81
C THR A 373 -14.29 15.07 25.93
N ASP A 374 -14.21 15.94 26.94
CA ASP A 374 -13.28 15.80 28.08
C ASP A 374 -13.49 14.50 28.89
N PHE A 375 -14.65 13.85 28.75
CA PHE A 375 -15.02 12.63 29.50
C PHE A 375 -15.13 11.36 28.64
N GLY A 376 -14.49 11.32 27.47
CA GLY A 376 -14.69 10.28 26.45
C GLY A 376 -15.82 10.65 25.48
N ASP A 377 -16.23 9.72 24.60
CA ASP A 377 -17.30 9.99 23.62
C ASP A 377 -18.57 10.51 24.32
N PHE A 378 -18.88 9.98 25.52
CA PHE A 378 -19.80 10.57 26.50
C PHE A 378 -19.46 10.04 27.90
N GLY A 379 -18.96 10.89 28.81
CA GLY A 379 -19.09 10.74 30.27
C GLY A 379 -19.00 9.32 30.86
N SER A 380 -17.86 8.96 31.46
CA SER A 380 -17.67 7.74 32.27
C SER A 380 -18.48 7.68 33.58
N ASN A 381 -19.81 7.87 33.53
CA ASN A 381 -20.73 7.70 34.66
C ASN A 381 -22.10 7.12 34.23
N PHE A 382 -22.13 6.17 33.30
CA PHE A 382 -23.35 5.41 32.96
C PHE A 382 -23.42 4.06 33.68
N THR A 383 -23.25 4.07 35.00
CA THR A 383 -23.60 2.93 35.85
C THR A 383 -24.36 3.40 37.09
N SER A 384 -25.69 3.51 36.96
CA SER A 384 -26.68 2.82 37.83
C SER A 384 -28.04 3.53 37.79
N GLY A 385 -29.07 2.78 37.37
CA GLY A 385 -30.44 2.89 37.87
C GLY A 385 -31.19 4.21 37.75
N SER A 386 -31.44 4.73 36.55
CA SER A 386 -32.53 5.69 36.33
C SER A 386 -32.86 5.81 34.84
N VAL A 387 -34.14 5.66 34.48
CA VAL A 387 -34.64 5.90 33.12
C VAL A 387 -34.72 7.42 32.90
N GLU A 388 -33.61 8.05 32.55
CA GLU A 388 -33.63 9.47 32.18
C GLU A 388 -34.23 9.62 30.76
N SER A 389 -35.27 10.46 30.67
CA SER A 389 -35.97 10.81 29.42
C SER A 389 -35.01 11.43 28.39
N PHE A 390 -35.28 11.20 27.10
CA PHE A 390 -34.58 11.81 25.95
C PHE A 390 -34.44 13.34 26.07
N ALA A 391 -35.36 14.02 26.76
CA ALA A 391 -35.29 15.46 27.03
C ALA A 391 -34.14 15.84 27.98
N THR A 392 -33.75 14.97 28.91
CA THR A 392 -32.65 15.17 29.84
C THR A 392 -31.29 14.91 29.16
N ILE A 393 -31.22 13.94 28.24
CA ILE A 393 -30.07 13.74 27.34
C ILE A 393 -29.89 14.98 26.45
N GLY A 394 -30.97 15.48 25.87
CA GLY A 394 -30.96 16.73 25.10
C GLY A 394 -30.49 17.94 25.92
N LYS A 395 -30.87 18.03 27.21
CA LYS A 395 -30.38 19.09 28.11
C LYS A 395 -28.92 18.94 28.51
N LYS A 396 -28.40 17.72 28.70
CA LYS A 396 -26.95 17.49 28.97
C LYS A 396 -26.08 17.75 27.74
N VAL A 397 -26.61 17.55 26.52
CA VAL A 397 -25.98 17.95 25.24
C VAL A 397 -25.90 19.49 25.09
N ILE A 398 -26.68 20.26 25.85
CA ILE A 398 -26.70 21.73 25.82
C ILE A 398 -25.72 22.36 26.84
N PHE A 399 -25.18 21.60 27.80
CA PHE A 399 -24.20 22.12 28.76
C PHE A 399 -22.77 22.03 28.23
N ARG A 400 -22.23 23.20 27.88
CA ARG A 400 -20.83 23.54 27.54
C ARG A 400 -19.79 22.59 28.18
N ASN A 401 -19.26 21.64 27.39
CA ASN A 401 -17.89 21.15 27.50
C ASN A 401 -17.37 20.96 26.07
N GLN A 402 -16.16 21.46 25.80
CA GLN A 402 -15.69 21.76 24.45
C GLN A 402 -15.37 20.46 23.68
N ILE A 403 -16.04 20.23 22.54
CA ILE A 403 -15.68 19.16 21.62
C ILE A 403 -14.32 19.51 21.00
N GLN A 404 -13.34 18.63 21.13
CA GLN A 404 -12.00 18.82 20.59
C GLN A 404 -11.50 17.58 19.87
N ILE A 405 -10.53 17.75 18.97
CA ILE A 405 -9.79 16.61 18.42
C ILE A 405 -8.79 16.13 19.48
N ARG A 406 -8.86 14.85 19.83
CA ARG A 406 -8.02 14.20 20.83
C ARG A 406 -7.22 13.07 20.20
N ARG A 407 -6.17 12.66 20.92
CA ARG A 407 -5.45 11.42 20.68
C ARG A 407 -5.69 10.51 21.88
N ASP A 408 -6.40 9.42 21.66
CA ASP A 408 -6.70 8.42 22.69
C ASP A 408 -6.32 7.01 22.18
N GLU A 409 -6.18 6.03 23.08
CA GLU A 409 -5.82 4.64 22.73
C GLU A 409 -6.98 3.96 21.97
N LEU A 410 -6.68 3.18 20.92
CA LEU A 410 -7.67 2.48 20.10
C LEU A 410 -8.67 1.67 20.93
N LEU A 411 -8.20 0.97 21.97
CA LEU A 411 -9.03 0.16 22.85
C LEU A 411 -9.99 1.03 23.67
N ASP A 412 -9.51 2.18 24.16
CA ASP A 412 -10.33 3.13 24.92
C ASP A 412 -11.37 3.81 24.02
N VAL A 413 -10.98 4.17 22.79
CA VAL A 413 -11.91 4.71 21.78
C VAL A 413 -12.95 3.66 21.40
N ALA A 414 -12.56 2.39 21.24
CA ALA A 414 -13.51 1.33 20.92
C ALA A 414 -14.48 1.04 22.07
N ASN A 415 -14.00 1.04 23.32
CA ASN A 415 -14.80 0.77 24.53
C ASN A 415 -15.70 -0.49 24.41
N GLY A 416 -15.17 -1.55 23.81
CA GLY A 416 -15.89 -2.82 23.57
C GLY A 416 -16.81 -2.84 22.35
N ASP A 417 -17.00 -1.70 21.66
CA ASP A 417 -17.74 -1.65 20.40
C ASP A 417 -16.96 -2.31 19.25
N SER A 418 -17.70 -2.79 18.26
CA SER A 418 -17.13 -3.27 17.01
C SER A 418 -16.58 -2.10 16.19
N CYS A 419 -15.43 -2.31 15.54
CA CYS A 419 -14.79 -1.35 14.65
C CYS A 419 -14.31 -2.02 13.36
N ARG A 420 -13.99 -1.20 12.34
CA ARG A 420 -13.41 -1.64 11.07
C ARG A 420 -12.55 -0.56 10.43
N ILE A 421 -11.64 -0.95 9.54
CA ILE A 421 -11.02 0.01 8.61
C ILE A 421 -12.06 0.38 7.55
N ASN A 422 -12.19 1.66 7.24
CA ASN A 422 -13.09 2.15 6.19
C ASN A 422 -12.46 3.31 5.40
N ASN A 423 -11.54 2.94 4.52
CA ASN A 423 -10.97 3.77 3.47
C ASN A 423 -11.80 3.71 2.17
N SER A 424 -13.12 3.48 2.23
CA SER A 424 -13.97 3.26 1.05
C SER A 424 -13.83 4.32 -0.06
N LEU A 425 -13.55 5.56 0.31
CA LEU A 425 -13.35 6.67 -0.62
C LEU A 425 -12.04 6.61 -1.40
N ASP A 426 -11.08 5.75 -1.03
CA ASP A 426 -9.86 5.52 -1.81
C ASP A 426 -10.16 5.02 -3.24
N LYS A 427 -11.33 4.39 -3.43
CA LYS A 427 -11.81 3.98 -4.77
C LYS A 427 -12.03 5.16 -5.72
N GLU A 428 -12.42 6.31 -5.16
CA GLU A 428 -12.88 7.48 -5.92
C GLU A 428 -11.93 8.67 -5.77
N LYS A 429 -11.20 8.73 -4.65
CA LYS A 429 -10.35 9.85 -4.26
C LYS A 429 -9.01 9.35 -3.77
N ARG A 430 -7.96 9.94 -4.31
CA ARG A 430 -6.61 9.65 -3.86
C ARG A 430 -6.41 10.13 -2.41
N PRO A 431 -6.02 9.26 -1.47
CA PRO A 431 -5.63 9.70 -0.14
C PRO A 431 -4.28 10.41 -0.16
N PHE A 432 -4.05 11.31 0.79
CA PHE A 432 -2.71 11.84 1.06
C PHE A 432 -1.77 10.73 1.56
N PRO A 433 -0.44 10.90 1.44
CA PRO A 433 0.52 9.99 2.05
C PRO A 433 0.22 9.79 3.55
N PRO A 434 0.34 8.56 4.12
CA PRO A 434 0.08 8.26 5.52
C PRO A 434 0.63 9.28 6.53
N VAL A 435 1.88 9.69 6.35
CA VAL A 435 2.55 10.70 7.19
C VAL A 435 1.82 12.03 7.13
N VAL A 436 1.45 12.48 5.93
CA VAL A 436 0.68 13.72 5.74
C VAL A 436 -0.72 13.60 6.36
N VAL A 437 -1.37 12.44 6.27
CA VAL A 437 -2.68 12.20 6.94
C VAL A 437 -2.54 12.36 8.45
N VAL A 438 -1.48 11.80 9.04
CA VAL A 438 -1.18 11.93 10.47
C VAL A 438 -0.82 13.35 10.83
N ASP A 439 0.06 14.02 10.09
CA ASP A 439 0.42 15.42 10.34
C ASP A 439 -0.82 16.30 10.36
N ARG A 440 -1.73 16.10 9.40
CA ARG A 440 -3.02 16.79 9.34
C ARG A 440 -3.90 16.48 10.53
N ALA A 441 -3.94 15.23 11.00
CA ALA A 441 -4.68 14.86 12.20
C ALA A 441 -4.07 15.48 13.47
N LEU A 442 -2.75 15.44 13.61
CA LEU A 442 -1.99 16.00 14.74
C LEU A 442 -2.10 17.52 14.80
N LEU A 443 -2.02 18.21 13.65
CA LEU A 443 -2.20 19.67 13.53
C LEU A 443 -3.61 20.12 13.93
N MET A 444 -4.56 19.20 14.02
CA MET A 444 -5.94 19.48 14.39
C MET A 444 -6.23 19.18 15.87
N LEU A 445 -5.30 18.56 16.60
CA LEU A 445 -5.44 18.30 18.04
C LEU A 445 -5.74 19.57 18.83
N GLY A 446 -6.69 19.49 19.75
CA GLY A 446 -7.13 20.61 20.59
C GLY A 446 -7.95 21.68 19.86
N LYS A 447 -8.16 21.60 18.53
CA LYS A 447 -9.00 22.57 17.80
C LYS A 447 -10.49 22.26 17.99
N ILE A 448 -11.29 23.32 18.17
CA ILE A 448 -12.74 23.29 18.40
C ILE A 448 -13.48 23.67 17.12
N LYS A 449 -14.48 22.91 16.69
CA LYS A 449 -15.42 23.30 15.62
C LYS A 449 -16.88 22.95 15.94
N TYR A 450 -17.78 23.81 15.44
CA TYR A 450 -19.23 23.84 15.72
C TYR A 450 -20.00 22.54 15.37
N ASN A 451 -20.92 22.16 16.27
CA ASN A 451 -22.10 21.25 16.22
C ASN A 451 -22.16 19.97 15.34
N LEU A 452 -22.71 18.93 15.99
CA LEU A 452 -22.99 17.53 15.58
C LEU A 452 -21.77 16.61 15.45
N LEU A 453 -21.41 15.98 16.58
CA LEU A 453 -20.37 14.94 16.77
C LEU A 453 -20.24 13.97 15.60
N LEU A 454 -21.37 13.52 15.04
CA LEU A 454 -21.43 12.47 14.02
C LEU A 454 -20.88 12.91 12.66
N ASN A 455 -21.30 14.08 12.19
CA ASN A 455 -20.83 14.59 10.90
C ASN A 455 -19.39 15.11 11.04
N ASN A 456 -19.04 15.63 12.22
CA ASN A 456 -17.74 16.22 12.48
C ASN A 456 -16.63 15.17 12.57
N CYS A 457 -16.89 13.98 13.14
CA CYS A 457 -15.88 12.92 13.21
C CYS A 457 -15.56 12.36 11.82
N GLU A 458 -16.59 12.09 11.00
CA GLU A 458 -16.42 11.59 9.64
C GLU A 458 -15.76 12.64 8.74
N HIS A 459 -16.20 13.90 8.83
CA HIS A 459 -15.57 15.00 8.10
C HIS A 459 -14.13 15.22 8.53
N PHE A 460 -13.82 15.14 9.83
CA PHE A 460 -12.44 15.24 10.32
C PHE A 460 -11.56 14.13 9.72
N ALA A 461 -12.01 12.88 9.81
CA ALA A 461 -11.30 11.72 9.27
C ALA A 461 -11.07 11.88 7.75
N LYS A 462 -12.12 12.23 7.00
CA LYS A 462 -12.05 12.46 5.54
C LYS A 462 -11.22 13.70 5.17
N TYR A 463 -11.23 14.76 5.96
CA TYR A 463 -10.37 15.93 5.78
C TYR A 463 -8.90 15.54 5.95
N CYS A 464 -8.58 14.76 6.98
CA CYS A 464 -7.21 14.30 7.22
C CYS A 464 -6.72 13.44 6.06
N ARG A 465 -7.53 12.47 5.61
CA ARG A 465 -7.14 11.52 4.55
C ARG A 465 -7.21 12.07 3.13
N TYR A 466 -8.20 12.89 2.80
CA TYR A 466 -8.49 13.29 1.40
C TYR A 466 -8.51 14.80 1.15
N GLY A 467 -8.37 15.64 2.18
CA GLY A 467 -8.33 17.09 1.99
C GLY A 467 -9.69 17.76 1.77
N LEU A 468 -10.79 17.03 1.96
CA LEU A 468 -12.13 17.55 1.76
C LEU A 468 -12.48 18.55 2.88
N LYS A 469 -12.53 19.86 2.54
CA LYS A 469 -13.22 20.87 3.37
C LYS A 469 -14.71 20.85 3.04
N GLU A 470 -15.53 20.90 4.10
CA GLU A 470 -17.01 20.88 4.17
C GLU A 470 -17.83 20.44 2.93
N SER A 471 -18.53 19.31 3.12
CA SER A 471 -19.41 18.61 2.18
C SER A 471 -20.64 19.41 1.71
N ASN A 472 -21.09 19.11 0.48
CA ASN A 472 -22.39 19.51 -0.10
C ASN A 472 -23.59 19.24 0.83
N GLN A 473 -23.48 18.33 1.79
CA GLN A 473 -24.53 18.08 2.79
C GLN A 473 -24.77 19.26 3.73
N ALA A 474 -23.73 20.03 4.10
CA ALA A 474 -23.91 21.25 4.90
C ALA A 474 -24.64 22.33 4.10
N THR A 475 -24.37 22.43 2.80
CA THR A 475 -25.11 23.29 1.86
C THR A 475 -26.56 22.83 1.71
N VAL A 476 -26.80 21.51 1.54
CA VAL A 476 -28.15 20.94 1.43
C VAL A 476 -28.94 21.15 2.73
N ALA A 477 -28.33 20.96 3.90
CA ALA A 477 -28.98 21.22 5.20
C ALA A 477 -29.33 22.70 5.38
N LYS A 478 -28.44 23.63 5.00
CA LYS A 478 -28.71 25.08 5.01
C LYS A 478 -29.87 25.45 4.08
N ILE A 479 -29.93 24.83 2.89
CA ILE A 479 -31.01 25.05 1.93
C ILE A 479 -32.35 24.54 2.49
N ILE A 480 -32.37 23.32 3.06
CA ILE A 480 -33.59 22.74 3.63
C ILE A 480 -34.07 23.60 4.82
N LEU A 481 -33.18 24.02 5.72
CA LEU A 481 -33.52 24.88 6.86
C LEU A 481 -34.03 26.27 6.42
N ALA A 482 -33.38 26.91 5.46
CA ALA A 482 -33.81 28.22 4.96
C ALA A 482 -35.17 28.14 4.23
N ALA A 483 -35.37 27.12 3.40
CA ALA A 483 -36.63 26.90 2.68
C ALA A 483 -37.79 26.57 3.62
N SER A 484 -37.56 25.70 4.62
CA SER A 484 -38.58 25.35 5.61
C SER A 484 -38.91 26.50 6.55
N ALA A 485 -37.92 27.27 7.01
CA ALA A 485 -38.18 28.48 7.81
C ALA A 485 -38.99 29.53 7.02
N ALA A 486 -38.63 29.78 5.76
CA ALA A 486 -39.38 30.69 4.89
C ALA A 486 -40.82 30.20 4.65
N TYR A 487 -41.03 28.89 4.50
CA TYR A 487 -42.36 28.31 4.37
C TYR A 487 -43.17 28.45 5.67
N CYS A 488 -42.60 28.17 6.84
CA CYS A 488 -43.31 28.33 8.11
C CYS A 488 -43.74 29.78 8.39
N ILE A 489 -42.94 30.76 7.95
CA ILE A 489 -43.24 32.19 8.17
C ILE A 489 -44.29 32.69 7.18
N THR A 490 -44.20 32.27 5.91
CA THR A 490 -44.99 32.89 4.82
C THR A 490 -46.11 32.02 4.29
N SER A 491 -46.12 30.72 4.63
CA SER A 491 -46.98 29.68 4.04
C SER A 491 -46.94 29.62 2.51
N SER A 492 -45.91 30.19 1.88
CA SER A 492 -45.77 30.30 0.42
C SER A 492 -44.64 29.42 -0.11
N PHE A 493 -44.98 28.50 -1.00
CA PHE A 493 -43.98 27.67 -1.69
C PHE A 493 -43.07 28.47 -2.62
N ALA A 494 -43.57 29.55 -3.22
CA ALA A 494 -42.76 30.40 -4.10
C ALA A 494 -41.64 31.12 -3.33
N ILE A 495 -41.96 31.67 -2.15
CA ILE A 495 -40.97 32.35 -1.30
C ILE A 495 -39.96 31.36 -0.72
N SER A 496 -40.42 30.16 -0.32
CA SER A 496 -39.57 29.05 0.12
C SER A 496 -38.55 28.62 -0.96
N ALA A 497 -38.98 28.49 -2.21
CA ALA A 497 -38.11 28.14 -3.33
C ALA A 497 -37.07 29.23 -3.62
N VAL A 498 -37.45 30.51 -3.56
CA VAL A 498 -36.53 31.64 -3.71
C VAL A 498 -35.49 31.66 -2.60
N ALA A 499 -35.90 31.46 -1.34
CA ALA A 499 -34.99 31.42 -0.19
C ALA A 499 -33.97 30.26 -0.30
N GLY A 500 -34.43 29.08 -0.71
CA GLY A 500 -33.55 27.93 -0.96
C GLY A 500 -32.54 28.19 -2.08
N THR A 501 -33.00 28.76 -3.19
CA THR A 501 -32.16 29.08 -4.36
C THR A 501 -31.11 30.15 -4.02
N LEU A 502 -31.50 31.21 -3.30
CA LEU A 502 -30.59 32.26 -2.85
C LEU A 502 -29.53 31.75 -1.86
N THR A 503 -29.94 30.86 -0.95
CA THR A 503 -29.01 30.21 -0.02
C THR A 503 -28.00 29.33 -0.75
N TYR A 504 -28.43 28.63 -1.81
CA TYR A 504 -27.56 27.84 -2.68
C TYR A 504 -26.56 28.71 -3.44
N THR A 505 -27.00 29.81 -4.06
CA THR A 505 -26.11 30.69 -4.85
C THR A 505 -25.08 31.37 -3.96
N LEU A 506 -25.46 31.87 -2.79
CA LEU A 506 -24.53 32.47 -1.82
C LEU A 506 -23.51 31.44 -1.29
N SER A 507 -23.95 30.21 -1.01
CA SER A 507 -23.06 29.13 -0.58
C SER A 507 -22.11 28.67 -1.70
N ARG A 508 -22.49 28.82 -2.97
CA ARG A 508 -21.63 28.54 -4.12
C ARG A 508 -20.59 29.67 -4.32
N LEU A 509 -21.03 30.92 -4.26
CA LEU A 509 -20.15 32.08 -4.39
C LEU A 509 -19.06 32.10 -3.31
N GLY A 510 -19.42 31.80 -2.06
CA GLY A 510 -18.45 31.72 -0.96
C GLY A 510 -17.40 30.63 -1.16
N ARG A 511 -17.78 29.49 -1.78
CA ARG A 511 -16.84 28.41 -2.11
C ARG A 511 -15.88 28.80 -3.23
N ASP A 512 -16.37 29.49 -4.25
CA ASP A 512 -15.54 29.95 -5.37
C ASP A 512 -14.50 31.00 -4.91
N VAL A 513 -14.88 31.88 -3.97
CA VAL A 513 -13.98 32.86 -3.35
C VAL A 513 -12.93 32.18 -2.47
N GLU A 514 -13.30 31.19 -1.64
CA GLU A 514 -12.34 30.44 -0.83
C GLU A 514 -11.35 29.62 -1.68
N HIS A 515 -11.80 29.09 -2.83
CA HIS A 515 -10.93 28.39 -3.78
C HIS A 515 -9.90 29.35 -4.39
N THR A 516 -10.36 30.53 -4.83
CA THR A 516 -9.48 31.54 -5.45
C THR A 516 -8.45 32.09 -4.46
N VAL A 517 -8.81 32.24 -3.18
CA VAL A 517 -7.88 32.69 -2.13
C VAL A 517 -6.89 31.59 -1.72
N SER A 518 -7.27 30.31 -1.84
CA SER A 518 -6.38 29.17 -1.55
C SER A 518 -5.38 28.86 -2.66
N ASP A 519 -5.62 29.31 -3.89
CA ASP A 519 -4.69 29.14 -5.02
C ASP A 519 -3.68 30.31 -5.13
N VAL A 520 -3.86 31.38 -4.33
CA VAL A 520 -3.04 32.60 -4.33
C VAL A 520 -2.14 32.71 -3.08
N LEU A 521 -2.30 31.83 -2.10
CA LEU A 521 -1.46 31.70 -0.88
C LEU A 521 -0.78 30.34 -0.86
#